data_AF-A0A973UNP8-F1
#
_entry.id   AF-A0A973UNP8-F1
#
_cell.length_a   1.000
_cell.length_b   1.000
_cell.length_c   1.000
_cell.angle_alpha   90.00
_cell.angle_beta   90.00
_cell.angle_gamma   90.00
#
_symmetry.space_group_name_H-M   'P 1'
#
loop_
_entity.id
_entity.type
_entity.pdbx_description
1 polymer ?
#
loop_
_entity_poly.entity_id
_entity_poly.type
_entity_poly.pdbx_seq_one_letter_code
_entity_poly.pdbx_strand_id
1 'polypeptide(L)'
;MVPADSTGAVLLRCGGGAAGGALGGAGAGLRALKDKFSKTGSAGSSGWWWSVAADHLLGRPPRERTDVTWPGDGKATVAWLRDLRTDWLAGLDRLDDTDLDTTAPFPWPNDPQYSVAHMIGWVNAELMKNAAEIGQLRLLRVQVQQPGH
;
A
#
# COMPACT_ATOMS: atom_id res chain seq x y z
N MET A 1 -64.73 -10.15 33.09
CA MET A 1 -64.63 -11.61 32.90
C MET A 1 -64.34 -11.88 31.42
N VAL A 2 -63.05 -12.09 31.08
CA VAL A 2 -62.42 -12.64 29.83
C VAL A 2 -62.66 -11.91 28.48
N PRO A 3 -61.68 -11.77 27.56
CA PRO A 3 -60.23 -11.47 27.66
C PRO A 3 -59.75 -10.36 26.68
N ALA A 4 -58.44 -10.11 26.71
CA ALA A 4 -57.68 -9.23 25.82
C ALA A 4 -57.24 -9.95 24.51
N ASP A 5 -57.05 -9.18 23.43
CA ASP A 5 -56.12 -9.56 22.35
C ASP A 5 -55.33 -8.35 21.79
N SER A 6 -54.09 -8.25 22.29
CA SER A 6 -52.81 -8.07 21.59
C SER A 6 -52.74 -7.28 20.27
N THR A 7 -52.37 -6.00 20.34
CA THR A 7 -51.59 -5.31 19.28
C THR A 7 -50.23 -4.95 19.87
N GLY A 8 -49.20 -5.72 19.53
CA GLY A 8 -47.84 -5.54 20.01
C GLY A 8 -47.10 -4.42 19.27
N ALA A 9 -46.99 -3.24 19.89
CA ALA A 9 -46.03 -2.21 19.52
C ALA A 9 -44.79 -2.33 20.41
N VAL A 10 -43.66 -2.62 19.77
CA VAL A 10 -42.33 -2.74 20.38
C VAL A 10 -41.85 -1.37 20.85
N LEU A 11 -41.67 -1.22 22.16
CA LEU A 11 -41.07 -0.05 22.78
C LEU A 11 -39.54 -0.13 22.68
N LEU A 12 -38.93 0.79 21.92
CA LEU A 12 -37.49 1.03 21.94
C LEU A 12 -37.07 1.50 23.34
N ARG A 13 -36.16 0.78 23.99
CA ARG A 13 -35.47 1.23 25.21
C ARG A 13 -34.07 1.71 24.84
N CYS A 14 -33.82 3.00 25.04
CA CYS A 14 -32.47 3.57 25.09
C CYS A 14 -31.71 3.02 26.30
N GLY A 15 -30.45 2.63 26.10
CA GLY A 15 -29.52 2.23 27.16
C GLY A 15 -28.18 1.82 26.56
N GLY A 16 -27.14 2.60 26.86
CA GLY A 16 -25.85 2.60 26.16
C GLY A 16 -25.05 1.30 26.16
N GLY A 17 -24.27 1.13 25.09
CA GLY A 17 -23.21 0.16 24.95
C GLY A 17 -22.13 0.76 24.06
N ALA A 18 -20.94 0.91 24.61
CA ALA A 18 -19.84 1.71 24.10
C ALA A 18 -19.35 1.33 22.70
N ALA A 19 -18.80 2.35 22.04
CA ALA A 19 -18.04 2.28 20.81
C ALA A 19 -17.02 1.13 20.78
N GLY A 20 -17.03 0.34 19.71
CA GLY A 20 -16.04 -0.71 19.50
C GLY A 20 -16.29 -1.49 18.22
N GLY A 21 -16.11 -0.86 17.05
CA GLY A 21 -16.39 -1.57 15.79
C GLY A 21 -16.03 -0.81 14.52
N ALA A 22 -14.83 -0.22 14.44
CA ALA A 22 -14.40 0.44 13.20
C ALA A 22 -12.89 0.42 13.00
N LEU A 23 -12.25 -0.77 13.01
CA LEU A 23 -10.85 -0.90 12.55
C LEU A 23 -10.59 -2.15 11.69
N GLY A 24 -11.62 -2.89 11.28
CA GLY A 24 -11.44 -4.13 10.51
C GLY A 24 -10.89 -3.92 9.10
N GLY A 25 -11.18 -2.81 8.43
CA GLY A 25 -11.00 -2.62 6.98
C GLY A 25 -9.54 -2.61 6.47
N ALA A 26 -8.63 -1.98 7.20
CA ALA A 26 -7.23 -1.83 6.77
C ALA A 26 -6.42 -3.14 6.85
N GLY A 27 -6.81 -4.07 7.73
CA GLY A 27 -5.99 -5.22 8.09
C GLY A 27 -5.80 -6.29 7.02
N ALA A 28 -6.75 -6.48 6.09
CA ALA A 28 -6.65 -7.57 5.10
C ALA A 28 -5.75 -7.23 3.92
N GLY A 29 -5.85 -6.01 3.38
CA GLY A 29 -4.96 -5.56 2.29
C GLY A 29 -3.50 -5.48 2.75
N LEU A 30 -3.26 -5.05 3.99
CA LEU A 30 -1.93 -5.06 4.58
C LEU A 30 -1.42 -6.46 4.92
N ARG A 31 -2.31 -7.41 5.24
CA ARG A 31 -1.92 -8.80 5.48
C ARG A 31 -1.52 -9.51 4.20
N ALA A 32 -2.20 -9.25 3.09
CA ALA A 32 -1.79 -9.77 1.79
C ALA A 32 -0.50 -9.09 1.27
N LEU A 33 -0.29 -7.80 1.58
CA LEU A 33 1.04 -7.19 1.44
C LEU A 33 2.04 -7.99 2.28
N LYS A 34 1.81 -8.18 3.58
CA LYS A 34 2.67 -8.99 4.46
C LYS A 34 2.93 -10.41 3.94
N ASP A 35 1.97 -11.05 3.29
CA ASP A 35 2.14 -12.39 2.72
C ASP A 35 2.99 -12.37 1.44
N LYS A 36 2.82 -11.34 0.60
CA LYS A 36 3.74 -11.03 -0.52
C LYS A 36 5.16 -10.79 0.00
N PHE A 37 5.30 -10.11 1.15
CA PHE A 37 6.56 -9.88 1.85
C PHE A 37 7.18 -11.16 2.43
N SER A 38 6.36 -12.05 2.99
CA SER A 38 6.83 -13.26 3.69
C SER A 38 7.22 -14.39 2.74
N LYS A 39 6.57 -14.51 1.57
CA LYS A 39 6.87 -15.55 0.57
C LYS A 39 8.17 -15.29 -0.22
N THR A 40 8.66 -14.05 -0.26
CA THR A 40 9.88 -13.68 -1.02
C THR A 40 11.15 -13.60 -0.17
N GLY A 41 11.10 -13.89 1.13
CA GLY A 41 12.29 -13.94 2.01
C GLY A 41 13.07 -12.61 2.12
N SER A 42 12.44 -11.50 1.77
CA SER A 42 13.03 -10.17 1.72
C SER A 42 11.90 -9.16 1.77
N ALA A 43 12.13 -7.98 2.40
CA ALA A 43 11.20 -6.87 2.36
C ALA A 43 10.58 -6.76 0.95
N GLY A 44 9.24 -6.79 0.93
CA GLY A 44 8.44 -6.94 -0.27
C GLY A 44 8.99 -6.05 -1.35
N SER A 45 9.28 -6.66 -2.50
CA SER A 45 10.04 -6.06 -3.60
C SER A 45 9.71 -4.59 -3.80
N SER A 46 8.43 -4.22 -3.70
CA SER A 46 7.86 -2.86 -3.69
C SER A 46 8.58 -1.81 -2.86
N GLY A 47 8.82 -2.06 -1.57
CA GLY A 47 9.41 -1.05 -0.71
C GLY A 47 10.90 -0.85 -0.96
N TRP A 48 11.60 -1.95 -1.25
CA TRP A 48 13.03 -1.91 -1.57
C TRP A 48 13.28 -1.20 -2.90
N TRP A 49 12.64 -1.62 -3.99
CA TRP A 49 12.92 -1.03 -5.30
C TRP A 49 12.53 0.44 -5.37
N TRP A 50 11.50 0.86 -4.64
CA TRP A 50 11.10 2.28 -4.60
C TRP A 50 12.12 3.12 -3.83
N SER A 51 12.63 2.58 -2.73
CA SER A 51 13.71 3.22 -1.95
C SER A 51 14.99 3.37 -2.79
N VAL A 52 15.38 2.33 -3.52
CA VAL A 52 16.56 2.35 -4.41
C VAL A 52 16.39 3.35 -5.54
N ALA A 53 15.24 3.37 -6.21
CA ALA A 53 14.96 4.36 -7.25
C ALA A 53 15.01 5.80 -6.71
N ALA A 54 14.49 6.04 -5.51
CA ALA A 54 14.58 7.35 -4.85
C ALA A 54 16.02 7.71 -4.47
N ASP A 55 16.82 6.76 -3.96
CA ASP A 55 18.23 6.99 -3.64
C ASP A 55 19.02 7.41 -4.88
N HIS A 56 18.76 6.78 -6.04
CA HIS A 56 19.36 7.19 -7.31
C HIS A 56 19.00 8.63 -7.69
N LEU A 57 17.72 9.00 -7.66
CA LEU A 57 17.30 10.38 -7.96
C LEU A 57 17.88 11.41 -6.97
N LEU A 58 18.06 11.01 -5.71
CA LEU A 58 18.61 11.87 -4.67
C LEU A 58 20.14 11.89 -4.64
N GLY A 59 20.81 11.15 -5.53
CA GLY A 59 22.28 11.03 -5.57
C GLY A 59 22.87 10.36 -4.32
N ARG A 60 22.09 9.50 -3.65
CA ARG A 60 22.52 8.75 -2.46
C ARG A 60 23.04 7.37 -2.88
N PRO A 61 23.96 6.77 -2.10
CA PRO A 61 24.28 5.35 -2.24
C PRO A 61 22.99 4.51 -2.14
N PRO A 62 22.68 3.66 -3.14
CA PRO A 62 21.49 2.82 -3.09
C PRO A 62 21.52 1.87 -1.90
N ARG A 63 20.40 1.77 -1.16
CA ARG A 63 20.28 0.84 -0.03
C ARG A 63 20.32 -0.61 -0.50
N GLU A 64 21.01 -1.45 0.27
CA GLU A 64 20.95 -2.89 0.07
C GLU A 64 19.56 -3.43 0.42
N ARG A 65 19.22 -4.56 -0.20
CA ARG A 65 17.90 -5.17 -0.03
C ARG A 65 17.63 -5.62 1.41
N THR A 66 18.68 -5.93 2.16
CA THR A 66 18.61 -6.29 3.58
C THR A 66 18.41 -5.09 4.50
N ASP A 67 18.71 -3.88 4.04
CA ASP A 67 18.65 -2.66 4.86
C ASP A 67 17.24 -2.05 4.87
N VAL A 68 16.41 -2.42 3.90
CA VAL A 68 15.01 -2.01 3.84
C VAL A 68 14.18 -3.03 4.63
N THR A 69 13.63 -2.61 5.77
CA THR A 69 12.82 -3.47 6.63
C THR A 69 11.34 -3.11 6.53
N TRP A 70 10.48 -4.13 6.66
CA TRP A 70 9.04 -3.91 6.72
C TRP A 70 8.64 -3.33 8.08
N PRO A 71 7.92 -2.20 8.13
CA PRO A 71 7.60 -1.50 9.38
C PRO A 71 6.49 -2.16 10.23
N GLY A 72 5.97 -3.32 9.83
CA GLY A 72 4.77 -3.92 10.43
C GLY A 72 3.50 -3.48 9.74
N ASP A 73 2.33 -3.71 10.35
CA ASP A 73 1.02 -3.47 9.75
C ASP A 73 0.36 -2.14 10.18
N GLY A 74 -0.89 -1.95 9.74
CA GLY A 74 -1.73 -0.79 9.99
C GLY A 74 -1.07 0.55 9.69
N LYS A 75 -0.95 1.36 10.75
CA LYS A 75 -0.49 2.75 10.68
C LYS A 75 1.00 2.86 10.33
N ALA A 76 1.82 1.91 10.77
CA ALA A 76 3.27 1.92 10.53
C ALA A 76 3.59 1.80 9.04
N THR A 77 2.91 0.88 8.33
CA THR A 77 3.01 0.79 6.86
C THR A 77 2.59 2.09 6.17
N VAL A 78 1.47 2.70 6.59
CA VAL A 78 0.94 3.89 5.93
C VAL A 78 1.87 5.09 6.11
N ALA A 79 2.45 5.25 7.29
CA ALA A 79 3.47 6.28 7.54
C ALA A 79 4.69 6.06 6.63
N TRP A 80 5.23 4.84 6.63
CA TRP A 80 6.40 4.51 5.82
C TRP A 80 6.18 4.71 4.31
N LEU A 81 5.01 4.34 3.77
CA LEU A 81 4.67 4.61 2.36
C LEU A 81 4.56 6.11 2.05
N ARG A 82 4.15 6.93 3.01
CA ARG A 82 4.13 8.40 2.85
C ARG A 82 5.54 8.98 2.88
N ASP A 83 6.42 8.42 3.68
CA ASP A 83 7.83 8.83 3.72
C ASP A 83 8.51 8.49 2.39
N LEU A 84 8.32 7.27 1.86
CA LEU A 84 8.80 6.89 0.53
C LEU A 84 8.27 7.81 -0.58
N ARG A 85 6.98 8.18 -0.52
CA ARG A 85 6.40 9.17 -1.43
C ARG A 85 7.09 10.53 -1.31
N THR A 86 7.39 10.95 -0.08
CA THR A 86 8.03 12.26 0.16
C THR A 86 9.43 12.28 -0.42
N ASP A 87 10.24 11.26 -0.17
CA ASP A 87 11.58 11.12 -0.74
C ASP A 87 11.53 11.04 -2.27
N TRP A 88 10.58 10.29 -2.82
CA TRP A 88 10.39 10.18 -4.27
C TRP A 88 10.05 11.53 -4.92
N LEU A 89 9.11 12.28 -4.35
CA LEU A 89 8.75 13.60 -4.87
C LEU A 89 9.92 14.59 -4.76
N ALA A 90 10.66 14.56 -3.65
CA ALA A 90 11.85 15.38 -3.50
C ALA A 90 12.94 15.04 -4.53
N GLY A 91 13.04 13.78 -4.95
CA GLY A 91 13.92 13.38 -6.06
C GLY A 91 13.42 13.92 -7.40
N LEU A 92 12.12 13.79 -7.69
CA LEU A 92 11.53 14.29 -8.93
C LEU A 92 11.62 15.82 -9.06
N ASP A 93 11.40 16.56 -7.99
CA ASP A 93 11.45 18.04 -7.97
C ASP A 93 12.84 18.61 -8.30
N ARG A 94 13.89 17.76 -8.29
CA ARG A 94 15.27 18.15 -8.58
C ARG A 94 15.68 17.92 -10.03
N LEU A 95 14.88 17.17 -10.79
CA LEU A 95 15.22 16.80 -12.16
C LEU A 95 14.91 17.95 -13.12
N ASP A 96 15.83 18.19 -14.05
CA ASP A 96 15.57 18.97 -15.24
C ASP A 96 15.37 18.08 -16.49
N ASP A 97 15.07 18.71 -17.63
CA ASP A 97 14.84 18.01 -18.90
C ASP A 97 16.07 17.20 -19.34
N THR A 98 17.29 17.66 -19.02
CA THR A 98 18.53 16.94 -19.37
C THR A 98 18.69 15.69 -18.50
N ASP A 99 18.37 15.78 -17.21
CA ASP A 99 18.43 14.65 -16.29
C ASP A 99 17.54 13.49 -16.76
N LEU A 100 16.36 13.80 -17.30
CA LEU A 100 15.39 12.80 -17.81
C LEU A 100 15.94 11.96 -18.97
N ASP A 101 16.87 12.50 -19.75
CA ASP A 101 17.50 11.86 -20.90
C ASP A 101 18.78 11.08 -20.53
N THR A 102 19.30 11.24 -19.31
CA THR A 102 20.47 10.48 -18.85
C THR A 102 20.14 8.99 -18.69
N THR A 103 21.15 8.14 -18.87
CA THR A 103 21.01 6.68 -18.68
C THR A 103 20.55 6.36 -17.27
N ALA A 104 19.48 5.58 -17.13
CA ALA A 104 18.99 5.16 -15.84
C ALA A 104 19.97 4.19 -15.16
N PRO A 105 20.26 4.38 -13.86
CA PRO A 105 21.09 3.45 -13.11
C PRO A 105 20.29 2.21 -12.64
N PHE A 106 18.96 2.25 -12.74
CA PHE A 106 18.04 1.24 -12.22
C PHE A 106 16.71 1.29 -13.01
N PRO A 107 15.94 0.20 -13.16
CA PRO A 107 16.25 -1.18 -12.80
C PRO A 107 17.16 -1.91 -13.81
N TRP A 108 17.43 -1.29 -14.97
CA TRP A 108 18.32 -1.81 -16.00
C TRP A 108 19.69 -1.14 -15.85
N PRO A 109 20.68 -1.78 -15.20
CA PRO A 109 21.87 -1.05 -14.75
C PRO A 109 22.68 -0.52 -15.92
N ASN A 110 22.71 0.80 -16.07
CA ASN A 110 23.52 1.55 -17.03
C ASN A 110 23.35 1.10 -18.50
N ASP A 111 22.19 0.56 -18.84
CA ASP A 111 21.85 0.23 -20.21
C ASP A 111 21.45 1.51 -20.95
N PRO A 112 22.21 1.96 -21.97
CA PRO A 112 21.98 3.24 -22.64
C PRO A 112 20.63 3.30 -23.40
N GLN A 113 19.92 2.17 -23.55
CA GLN A 113 18.57 2.17 -24.12
C GLN A 113 17.51 2.74 -23.18
N TYR A 114 17.77 2.80 -21.88
CA TYR A 114 16.80 3.22 -20.87
C TYR A 114 17.27 4.48 -20.14
N SER A 115 16.51 5.55 -20.28
CA SER A 115 16.76 6.82 -19.61
C SER A 115 16.09 6.91 -18.23
N VAL A 116 16.42 7.93 -17.45
CA VAL A 116 15.74 8.25 -16.17
C VAL A 116 14.23 8.39 -16.35
N ALA A 117 13.75 8.95 -17.47
CA ALA A 117 12.34 8.99 -17.79
C ALA A 117 11.71 7.58 -17.87
N HIS A 118 12.43 6.60 -18.43
CA HIS A 118 12.00 5.20 -18.47
C HIS A 118 11.94 4.58 -17.07
N MET A 119 12.92 4.87 -16.20
CA MET A 119 12.89 4.45 -14.80
C MET A 119 11.66 5.01 -14.07
N ILE A 120 11.36 6.29 -14.24
CA ILE A 120 10.17 6.94 -13.64
C ILE A 120 8.88 6.28 -14.16
N GLY A 121 8.80 6.05 -15.48
CA GLY A 121 7.67 5.34 -16.09
C GLY A 121 7.48 3.93 -15.53
N TRP A 122 8.58 3.20 -15.33
CA TRP A 122 8.58 1.88 -14.71
C TRP A 122 8.12 1.92 -13.24
N VAL A 123 8.64 2.86 -12.43
CA VAL A 123 8.20 3.06 -11.03
C VAL A 123 6.69 3.31 -10.98
N ASN A 124 6.18 4.18 -11.85
CA ASN A 124 4.75 4.48 -11.90
C ASN A 124 3.91 3.24 -12.25
N ALA A 125 4.32 2.46 -13.24
CA ALA A 125 3.65 1.21 -13.61
C ALA A 125 3.64 0.18 -12.47
N GLU A 126 4.75 0.04 -11.75
CA GLU A 126 4.85 -0.84 -10.59
C GLU A 126 3.96 -0.37 -9.42
N LEU A 127 3.86 0.94 -9.17
CA LEU A 127 2.94 1.50 -8.17
C LEU A 127 1.47 1.26 -8.55
N MET A 128 1.11 1.48 -9.83
CA MET A 128 -0.25 1.21 -10.33
C MET A 128 -0.63 -0.26 -10.19
N LYS A 129 0.29 -1.18 -10.53
CA LYS A 129 0.09 -2.62 -10.33
C LYS A 129 -0.16 -2.95 -8.86
N ASN A 130 0.67 -2.43 -7.96
CA ASN A 130 0.50 -2.67 -6.51
C ASN A 130 -0.84 -2.12 -6.00
N ALA A 131 -1.28 -0.95 -6.47
CA ALA A 131 -2.59 -0.39 -6.12
C ALA A 131 -3.75 -1.27 -6.60
N ALA A 132 -3.67 -1.80 -7.83
CA ALA A 132 -4.65 -2.72 -8.39
C ALA A 132 -4.73 -4.03 -7.59
N GLU A 133 -3.59 -4.63 -7.23
CA GLU A 133 -3.52 -5.83 -6.38
C GLU A 133 -4.22 -5.60 -5.04
N ILE A 134 -3.94 -4.48 -4.35
CA ILE A 134 -4.62 -4.11 -3.10
C ILE A 134 -6.13 -3.95 -3.30
N GLY A 135 -6.54 -3.33 -4.41
CA GLY A 135 -7.94 -3.19 -4.78
C GLY A 135 -8.64 -4.54 -4.92
N GLN A 136 -8.04 -5.46 -5.67
CA GLN A 136 -8.58 -6.82 -5.84
C GLN A 136 -8.71 -7.57 -4.51
N LEU A 137 -7.70 -7.49 -3.64
CA LEU A 137 -7.73 -8.12 -2.33
C LEU A 137 -8.85 -7.57 -1.43
N ARG A 138 -9.13 -6.27 -1.53
CA ARG A 138 -10.26 -5.65 -0.80
C ARG A 138 -11.60 -6.16 -1.32
N LEU A 139 -11.77 -6.30 -2.63
CA LEU A 139 -12.99 -6.84 -3.23
C LEU A 139 -13.22 -8.29 -2.82
N LEU A 140 -12.20 -9.14 -2.93
CA LEU A 140 -12.27 -10.55 -2.49
C LEU A 140 -12.63 -10.66 -1.01
N ARG A 141 -12.12 -9.77 -0.17
CA ARG A 141 -12.46 -9.75 1.26
C ARG A 141 -13.92 -9.42 1.51
N VAL A 142 -14.49 -8.45 0.78
CA VAL A 142 -15.92 -8.11 0.89
C VAL A 142 -16.77 -9.29 0.44
N GLN A 143 -16.37 -10.01 -0.62
CA GLN A 143 -17.06 -11.20 -1.10
C GLN A 143 -17.04 -12.35 -0.08
N VAL A 144 -15.89 -12.66 0.52
CA VAL A 144 -15.76 -13.70 1.56
C VAL A 144 -16.56 -13.35 2.83
N GLN A 145 -16.81 -12.06 3.09
CA GLN A 145 -17.58 -11.61 4.24
C GLN A 145 -19.09 -11.58 4.02
N GLN A 146 -19.57 -11.77 2.79
CA GLN A 146 -21.00 -12.03 2.55
C GLN A 146 -21.28 -13.52 2.79
N PRO A 147 -22.11 -13.90 3.78
CA PRO A 147 -22.55 -15.27 3.91
C PRO A 147 -23.30 -15.66 2.63
N GLY A 148 -23.05 -16.86 2.11
CA GLY A 148 -23.85 -17.40 1.01
C GLY A 148 -25.33 -17.30 1.35
N HIS A 149 -26.10 -16.68 0.46
CA HIS A 149 -27.56 -16.74 0.50
C HIS A 149 -28.05 -18.17 0.30
#